data_AF-A0A1V2QW72-F1
#
_entry.id   AF-A0A1V2QW72-F1
#
_cell.length_a   1.000
_cell.length_b   1.000
_cell.length_c   1.000
_cell.angle_alpha   90.00
_cell.angle_beta   90.00
_cell.angle_gamma   90.00
#
_symmetry.space_group_name_H-M   'P 1'
#
loop_
_entity.id
_entity.type
_entity.pdbx_description
1 polymer ?
#
loop_
_entity_poly.entity_id
_entity_poly.type
_entity_poly.pdbx_seq_one_letter_code
_entity_poly.pdbx_strand_id
1 'polypeptide(L)' 'MKGLEFRCVALIGVEQDVVPLRVAVTSEEEDTVAHGHDVLRERCLLFVAATRARDAVWVSYTHTASPFLN' A
#
# COMPACT_ATOMS: atom_id res chain seq x y z
N MET A 1 -11.18 -1.97 -8.98
CA MET A 1 -11.28 -3.14 -8.07
C MET A 1 -12.25 -2.86 -6.90
N LYS A 2 -13.50 -2.46 -7.17
CA LYS A 2 -14.51 -2.17 -6.13
C LYS A 2 -15.68 -3.15 -6.31
N GLY A 3 -15.99 -3.94 -5.28
CA GLY A 3 -17.11 -4.90 -5.28
C GLY A 3 -16.78 -6.32 -5.74
N LEU A 4 -15.49 -6.64 -5.93
CA LEU A 4 -15.03 -8.01 -6.19
C LEU A 4 -14.36 -8.55 -4.93
N GLU A 5 -14.64 -9.81 -4.60
CA GLU A 5 -13.93 -10.61 -3.61
C GLU A 5 -13.30 -11.81 -4.31
N PHE A 6 -12.10 -12.17 -3.91
CA PHE A 6 -11.36 -13.31 -4.44
C PHE A 6 -11.08 -14.29 -3.32
N ARG A 7 -11.05 -15.58 -3.63
CA ARG A 7 -10.67 -16.61 -2.66
C ARG A 7 -9.31 -16.29 -2.04
N CYS A 8 -8.34 -15.99 -2.90
CA CYS A 8 -7.01 -15.57 -2.49
C CYS A 8 -6.51 -14.43 -3.37
N VAL A 9 -5.64 -13.58 -2.81
CA VAL A 9 -5.03 -12.44 -3.51
C VAL A 9 -3.51 -12.46 -3.28
N ALA A 10 -2.75 -12.14 -4.33
CA ALA A 10 -1.31 -11.89 -4.22
C ALA A 10 -1.03 -10.41 -4.47
N LEU A 11 -0.43 -9.75 -3.49
CA LEU A 11 0.07 -8.38 -3.58
C LEU A 11 1.57 -8.46 -3.89
N ILE A 12 1.93 -8.06 -5.10
CA ILE A 12 3.29 -8.18 -5.62
C ILE A 12 3.96 -6.81 -5.63
N GLY A 13 5.20 -6.73 -5.16
CA GLY A 13 5.97 -5.49 -5.14
C GLY A 13 5.56 -4.53 -4.03
N VAL A 14 5.19 -5.05 -2.86
CA VAL A 14 4.89 -4.22 -1.67
C VAL A 14 6.21 -3.82 -0.99
N GLU A 15 6.97 -2.99 -1.69
CA GLU A 15 8.33 -2.58 -1.33
C GLU A 15 8.47 -1.06 -1.21
N GLN A 16 9.56 -0.59 -0.61
CA GLN A 16 9.87 0.83 -0.43
C GLN A 16 9.81 1.57 -1.78
N ASP A 17 9.34 2.82 -1.77
CA ASP A 17 9.15 3.70 -2.93
C ASP A 17 8.11 3.25 -3.97
N VAL A 18 7.64 1.99 -3.89
CA VAL A 18 6.53 1.44 -4.69
C VAL A 18 5.22 1.48 -3.91
N VAL A 19 5.26 1.11 -2.63
CA VAL A 19 4.14 1.22 -1.68
C VAL A 19 4.68 1.79 -0.37
N PRO A 20 4.37 3.05 0.00
CA PRO A 20 3.59 4.03 -0.76
C PRO A 20 4.27 4.45 -2.07
N LEU A 21 3.48 4.80 -3.09
CA LEU A 21 4.00 5.27 -4.36
C LEU A 21 4.65 6.64 -4.18
N ARG A 22 5.97 6.74 -4.44
CA ARG A 22 6.75 7.95 -4.16
C ARG A 22 6.19 9.23 -4.79
N VAL A 23 5.70 9.17 -6.03
CA VAL A 23 5.17 10.37 -6.72
C VAL A 23 3.79 10.79 -6.20
N ALA A 24 3.11 9.93 -5.45
CA ALA A 24 1.81 10.19 -4.86
C ALA A 24 1.90 10.75 -3.43
N VAL A 25 3.11 10.90 -2.89
CA VAL A 25 3.36 11.37 -1.53
C VAL A 25 4.13 12.69 -1.58
N THR A 26 3.49 13.75 -1.08
CA THR A 26 4.13 15.06 -0.89
C THR A 26 5.32 14.93 0.06
N SER A 27 6.41 15.68 -0.15
CA SER A 27 7.56 15.66 0.77
C SER A 27 7.15 16.20 2.14
N GLU A 28 7.62 15.56 3.22
CA GLU A 28 7.34 16.02 4.60
C GLU A 28 7.91 17.43 4.87
N GLU A 29 9.02 17.77 4.22
CA GLU A 29 9.66 19.09 4.29
C GLU A 29 8.85 20.19 3.57
N GLU A 30 8.05 19.80 2.57
CA GLU A 30 7.25 20.74 1.77
C GLU A 30 5.92 21.03 2.46
N ASP A 31 5.20 19.98 2.85
CA ASP A 31 3.94 20.09 3.60
C ASP A 31 3.69 18.82 4.42
N THR A 32 3.89 18.92 5.73
CA THR A 32 3.69 17.82 6.68
C THR A 32 2.24 17.33 6.76
N VAL A 33 1.25 18.22 6.58
CA VAL A 33 -0.17 17.84 6.64
C VAL A 33 -0.57 17.10 5.37
N ALA A 34 -0.17 17.60 4.21
CA ALA A 34 -0.39 16.91 2.94
C ALA A 34 0.33 15.55 2.91
N HIS A 35 1.59 15.50 3.34
CA HIS A 35 2.35 14.26 3.48
C HIS A 35 1.59 13.21 4.31
N GLY A 36 1.09 13.59 5.49
CA GLY A 36 0.32 12.69 6.35
C GLY A 36 -0.97 12.16 5.68
N HIS A 37 -1.68 13.02 4.94
CA HIS A 37 -2.86 12.61 4.18
C HIS A 37 -2.53 11.67 3.03
N ASP A 38 -1.45 11.93 2.28
CA ASP A 38 -1.02 11.10 1.16
C ASP A 38 -0.57 9.71 1.64
N VAL A 39 0.22 9.65 2.70
CA VAL A 39 0.64 8.38 3.32
C VAL A 39 -0.58 7.60 3.81
N LEU A 40 -1.56 8.26 4.45
CA LEU A 40 -2.79 7.61 4.88
C LEU A 40 -3.58 7.06 3.69
N ARG A 41 -3.66 7.81 2.59
CA ARG A 41 -4.33 7.39 1.36
C ARG A 41 -3.69 6.14 0.76
N GLU A 42 -2.36 6.12 0.63
CA GLU A 42 -1.63 4.96 0.11
C GLU A 42 -1.80 3.73 1.01
N ARG A 43 -1.79 3.92 2.34
CA ARG A 43 -2.08 2.85 3.29
C ARG A 43 -3.50 2.30 3.14
N CYS A 44 -4.48 3.17 2.92
CA CYS A 44 -5.85 2.77 2.64
C CYS A 44 -5.97 1.97 1.33
N LEU A 45 -5.19 2.31 0.29
CA LEU A 45 -5.15 1.52 -0.95
C LEU A 45 -4.62 0.11 -0.71
N LEU A 46 -3.52 -0.02 0.05
CA LEU A 46 -2.99 -1.34 0.43
C LEU A 46 -4.02 -2.14 1.25
N PHE A 47 -4.67 -1.50 2.22
CA PHE A 47 -5.73 -2.12 3.02
C PHE A 47 -6.88 -2.63 2.14
N VAL A 48 -7.38 -1.79 1.22
CA VAL A 48 -8.46 -2.19 0.31
C VAL A 48 -8.03 -3.35 -0.58
N ALA A 49 -6.78 -3.40 -1.04
CA ALA A 49 -6.27 -4.51 -1.84
C ALA A 49 -6.16 -5.81 -1.03
N ALA A 50 -5.62 -5.74 0.20
CA ALA A 50 -5.49 -6.89 1.09
C ALA A 50 -6.86 -7.47 1.49
N THR A 51 -7.84 -6.60 1.77
CA THR A 51 -9.20 -7.01 2.14
C THR A 51 -10.05 -7.53 0.98
N ARG A 52 -9.51 -7.60 -0.25
CA ARG A 52 -10.17 -8.32 -1.35
C ARG A 52 -10.07 -9.84 -1.22
N ALA A 53 -9.14 -10.34 -0.41
CA ALA A 53 -9.02 -11.78 -0.17
C ALA A 53 -10.00 -12.24 0.90
N ARG A 54 -10.68 -13.34 0.60
CA ARG A 54 -11.56 -14.03 1.55
C ARG A 54 -10.81 -15.02 2.44
N ASP A 55 -9.90 -15.81 1.87
CA ASP A 55 -9.24 -16.90 2.58
C ASP A 55 -7.76 -16.58 2.86
N ALA A 56 -7.01 -16.08 1.87
CA ALA A 56 -5.57 -15.81 2.04
C ALA A 56 -5.06 -14.61 1.22
N VAL A 57 -4.15 -13.84 1.82
CA VAL A 57 -3.35 -12.81 1.16
C VAL A 57 -1.88 -13.25 1.17
N TRP A 58 -1.23 -13.22 0.02
CA TRP A 58 0.23 -13.29 -0.08
C TRP A 58 0.79 -11.93 -0.40
N VAL A 59 1.88 -11.58 0.28
CA VAL A 59 2.59 -10.31 0.07
C VAL A 59 4.02 -10.63 -0.31
N SER A 60 4.54 -9.96 -1.32
CA SER A 60 5.95 -10.09 -1.74
C SER A 60 6.60 -8.72 -1.95
N TYR A 61 7.90 -8.68 -1.72
CA TYR A 61 8.81 -7.58 -1.99
C TYR A 61 10.16 -8.17 -2.43
N THR A 62 10.97 -7.40 -3.16
CA THR A 62 12.27 -7.91 -3.65
C THR A 62 13.42 -7.35 -2.82
N HIS A 63 13.39 -6.05 -2.53
CA HIS A 63 14.46 -5.37 -1.80
C HIS A 63 14.01 -5.01 -0.39
N THR A 64 13.83 -3.72 -0.12
CA THR A 64 13.36 -3.24 1.17
C THR A 64 11.84 -3.35 1.22
N ALA A 65 11.32 -4.08 2.21
CA ALA A 65 9.88 -4.15 2.45
C ALA A 65 9.27 -2.75 2.59
N SER A 66 8.01 -2.60 2.15
CA SER A 66 7.24 -1.38 2.38
C SER A 66 7.24 -1.02 3.87
N PRO A 67 7.30 0.28 4.22
CA PRO A 67 7.13 0.71 5.60
C PRO A 67 5.77 0.34 6.19
N PHE A 68 4.78 -0.05 5.37
CA PHE A 68 3.48 -0.55 5.86
C PHE A 68 3.51 -2.00 6.34
N LEU A 69 4.64 -2.71 6.22
CA LEU A 69 4.77 -4.12 6.63
C LEU A 69 5.48 -4.31 7.98
N ASN A 70 5.88 -3.24 8.67
CA ASN A 70 6.60 -3.27 9.95
C ASN A 70 5.85 -2.55 11.07
#